data_AF-A0A1F8KEI8-F1
#
_entry.id   AF-A0A1F8KEI8-F1
#
_cell.length_a   1.000
_cell.length_b   1.000
_cell.length_c   1.000
_cell.angle_alpha   90.00
_cell.angle_beta   90.00
_cell.angle_gamma   90.00
#
_symmetry.space_group_name_H-M   'P 1'
#
loop_
_entity.id
_entity.type
_entity.pdbx_description
1 polymer ?
#
loop_
_entity_poly.entity_id
_entity_poly.type
_entity_poly.pdbx_seq_one_letter_code
_entity_poly.pdbx_strand_id
1 'polypeptide(L)'
;MESVKEFLEKKLNLKVNPKKSKVERAWRVKFLGYSFHKRNGETMLRIANRTKERFMEKIRHLTKRTRSGKLEDIVKSVNQYVIGWIGYYRLATTPSVYKELDEWIRRR
;
A
#
# COMPACT_ATOMS: atom_id res chain seq x y z
N MET A 1 -6.35 23.82 -9.31
CA MET A 1 -5.06 23.21 -9.72
C MET A 1 -4.21 24.17 -10.55
N GLU A 2 -4.83 25.02 -11.38
CA GLU A 2 -4.13 25.99 -12.26
C GLU A 2 -3.10 26.85 -11.52
N SER A 3 -3.51 27.53 -10.43
CA SER A 3 -2.64 28.44 -9.66
C SER A 3 -1.43 27.76 -9.03
N VAL A 4 -1.60 26.56 -8.47
CA VAL A 4 -0.51 25.78 -7.88
C VAL A 4 0.44 25.26 -8.96
N LYS A 5 -0.10 24.82 -10.10
CA LYS A 5 0.70 24.39 -11.25
C LYS A 5 1.54 25.54 -11.79
N GLU A 6 0.93 26.72 -11.96
CA GLU A 6 1.61 27.92 -12.44
C GLU A 6 2.75 28.34 -11.52
N PHE A 7 2.52 28.34 -10.20
CA PHE A 7 3.58 28.62 -9.24
C PHE A 7 4.76 27.64 -9.33
N LEU A 8 4.46 26.33 -9.40
CA LEU A 8 5.49 25.28 -9.53
C LEU A 8 6.28 25.42 -10.82
N GLU A 9 5.60 25.64 -11.94
CA GLU A 9 6.23 25.67 -13.27
C GLU A 9 6.95 27.00 -13.55
N LYS A 10 6.37 28.14 -13.17
CA LYS A 10 6.94 29.47 -13.49
C LYS A 10 7.93 29.99 -12.44
N LYS A 11 7.67 29.78 -11.15
CA LYS A 11 8.53 30.33 -10.07
C LYS A 11 9.59 29.33 -9.62
N LEU A 12 9.22 28.06 -9.52
CA LEU A 12 10.11 27.01 -9.02
C LEU A 12 10.77 26.19 -10.15
N ASN A 13 10.40 26.42 -11.41
CA ASN A 13 10.91 25.71 -12.59
C ASN A 13 10.77 24.17 -12.49
N LEU A 14 9.70 23.68 -11.85
CA LEU A 14 9.38 22.26 -11.69
C LEU A 14 8.23 21.85 -12.60
N LYS A 15 8.42 20.82 -13.42
CA LYS A 15 7.39 20.30 -14.33
C LYS A 15 6.40 19.38 -13.61
N VAL A 16 5.11 19.70 -13.67
CA VAL A 16 4.06 18.84 -13.10
C VAL A 16 3.82 17.63 -14.01
N ASN A 17 3.61 16.45 -13.42
CA ASN A 17 3.26 15.24 -14.17
C ASN A 17 1.72 15.11 -14.31
N PRO A 18 1.13 15.36 -15.50
CA PRO A 18 -0.33 15.34 -15.68
C PRO A 18 -0.91 13.92 -15.64
N LYS A 19 -0.10 12.88 -15.92
CA LYS A 19 -0.55 11.48 -15.83
C LYS A 19 -0.73 11.03 -14.38
N LYS A 20 0.03 11.63 -13.45
CA LYS A 20 -0.04 11.33 -12.01
C LYS A 20 -0.94 12.29 -11.23
N SER A 21 -1.02 13.55 -11.66
CA SER A 21 -1.71 14.62 -10.94
C SER A 21 -3.11 14.82 -11.51
N LYS A 22 -4.14 14.63 -10.69
CA LYS A 22 -5.54 14.78 -11.09
C LYS A 22 -6.41 15.23 -9.94
N VAL A 23 -7.48 15.96 -10.25
CA VAL A 23 -8.57 16.25 -9.31
C VAL A 23 -9.54 15.08 -9.37
N GLU A 24 -9.72 14.39 -8.25
CA GLU A 24 -10.54 13.19 -8.19
C GLU A 24 -11.01 12.95 -6.74
N ARG A 25 -12.08 12.18 -6.57
CA ARG A 25 -12.61 11.76 -5.27
C ARG A 25 -11.55 11.00 -4.46
N ALA A 26 -11.47 11.27 -3.17
CA ALA A 26 -10.46 10.71 -2.27
C ALA A 26 -10.34 9.17 -2.35
N TRP A 27 -11.45 8.45 -2.42
CA TRP A 27 -11.45 6.97 -2.48
C TRP A 27 -10.97 6.37 -3.80
N ARG A 28 -10.81 7.18 -4.85
CA ARG A 28 -10.28 6.80 -6.17
C ARG A 28 -8.80 7.16 -6.35
N VAL A 29 -8.22 7.88 -5.39
CA VAL A 29 -6.78 8.20 -5.38
C VAL A 29 -6.04 7.32 -4.38
N LYS A 30 -4.74 7.17 -4.64
CA LYS A 30 -3.79 6.54 -3.72
C LYS A 30 -2.84 7.62 -3.22
N PHE A 31 -2.49 7.55 -1.94
CA PHE A 31 -1.54 8.46 -1.31
C PHE A 31 -0.68 7.68 -0.33
N LEU A 32 0.64 7.66 -0.55
CA LEU A 32 1.62 6.99 0.31
C LEU A 32 1.26 5.52 0.66
N GLY A 33 0.70 4.77 -0.28
CA GLY A 33 0.29 3.37 -0.07
C GLY A 33 -1.10 3.18 0.55
N TYR A 34 -1.75 4.26 0.98
CA TYR A 34 -3.13 4.30 1.41
C TYR A 34 -4.08 4.74 0.29
N SER A 35 -5.36 4.50 0.52
CA SER A 35 -6.49 5.13 -0.16
C SER A 35 -7.54 5.46 0.89
N PHE A 36 -8.67 6.02 0.46
CA PHE A 36 -9.71 6.45 1.38
C PHE A 36 -10.99 5.67 1.13
N HIS A 37 -11.88 5.65 2.11
CA HIS A 37 -13.26 5.27 1.97
C HIS A 37 -14.13 6.15 2.87
N LYS A 38 -15.43 6.16 2.62
CA LYS A 38 -16.39 6.84 3.49
C LYS A 38 -17.18 5.82 4.29
N ARG A 39 -17.31 6.06 5.59
CA ARG A 39 -18.16 5.27 6.49
C ARG A 39 -18.86 6.26 7.43
N ASN A 40 -20.19 6.20 7.50
CA ASN A 40 -21.00 7.07 8.37
C ASN A 40 -20.71 8.58 8.19
N GLY A 41 -20.44 9.02 6.96
CA GLY A 41 -20.10 10.42 6.66
C GLY A 41 -18.62 10.78 6.88
N GLU A 42 -17.86 9.97 7.62
CA GLU A 42 -16.44 10.20 7.90
C GLU A 42 -15.53 9.61 6.82
N THR A 43 -14.39 10.27 6.59
CA THR A 43 -13.37 9.80 5.64
C THR A 43 -12.31 9.00 6.40
N MET A 44 -12.17 7.74 6.01
CA MET A 44 -11.38 6.74 6.71
C MET A 44 -10.25 6.20 5.81
N LEU A 45 -9.12 5.84 6.41
CA LEU A 45 -8.00 5.25 5.69
C LEU A 45 -8.25 3.77 5.37
N ARG A 46 -7.89 3.36 4.15
CA ARG A 46 -7.82 1.96 3.74
C ARG A 46 -6.51 1.67 3.02
N ILE A 47 -6.15 0.40 2.93
CA ILE A 47 -4.98 -0.03 2.17
C ILE A 47 -5.28 0.09 0.66
N ALA A 48 -4.39 0.74 -0.09
CA ALA A 48 -4.54 0.82 -1.55
C ALA A 48 -4.38 -0.57 -2.21
N ASN A 49 -5.12 -0.84 -3.29
CA ASN A 49 -5.06 -2.14 -3.98
C ASN A 49 -3.62 -2.51 -4.41
N ARG A 50 -2.89 -1.56 -5.00
CA ARG A 50 -1.49 -1.75 -5.39
C ARG A 50 -0.56 -2.10 -4.22
N THR A 51 -0.88 -1.64 -3.01
CA THR A 51 -0.13 -1.98 -1.81
C THR A 51 -0.38 -3.44 -1.42
N LYS A 52 -1.62 -3.92 -1.53
CA LYS A 52 -1.96 -5.33 -1.31
C LYS A 52 -1.27 -6.24 -2.32
N GLU A 53 -1.28 -5.87 -3.60
CA GLU A 53 -0.58 -6.59 -4.67
C GLU A 53 0.92 -6.73 -4.38
N ARG A 54 1.58 -5.62 -4.03
CA ARG A 54 3.01 -5.60 -3.66
C ARG A 54 3.32 -6.44 -2.43
N PHE A 55 2.43 -6.42 -1.43
CA PHE A 55 2.56 -7.27 -0.25
C PHE A 55 2.53 -8.75 -0.65
N MET A 56 1.52 -9.15 -1.42
CA MET A 56 1.40 -10.52 -1.90
C MET A 56 2.62 -10.92 -2.74
N GLU A 57 3.06 -10.09 -3.69
CA GLU A 57 4.30 -10.32 -4.47
C GLU A 57 5.52 -10.56 -3.59
N LYS A 58 5.72 -9.73 -2.55
CA LYS A 58 6.85 -9.88 -1.64
C LYS A 58 6.77 -11.21 -0.87
N ILE A 59 5.59 -11.57 -0.36
CA ILE A 59 5.38 -12.86 0.28
C ILE A 59 5.65 -14.01 -0.69
N ARG A 60 5.16 -13.94 -1.94
CA ARG A 60 5.43 -14.98 -2.96
C ARG A 60 6.92 -15.19 -3.19
N HIS A 61 7.71 -14.11 -3.17
CA HIS A 61 9.15 -14.18 -3.28
C HIS A 61 9.80 -14.82 -2.05
N LEU A 62 9.34 -14.46 -0.84
CA LEU A 62 9.87 -15.02 0.40
C LEU A 62 9.54 -16.51 0.56
N THR A 63 8.38 -16.97 0.06
CA THR A 63 7.92 -18.37 0.15
C THR A 63 8.03 -19.13 -1.18
N LYS A 64 8.95 -18.74 -2.07
CA LYS A 64 9.14 -19.40 -3.36
C LYS A 64 9.61 -20.85 -3.15
N ARG A 65 9.00 -21.82 -3.84
CA ARG A 65 9.35 -23.26 -3.74
C ARG A 65 10.81 -23.58 -4.09
N THR A 66 11.43 -22.77 -4.94
CA THR A 66 12.84 -22.95 -5.35
C THR A 66 13.83 -22.28 -4.39
N ARG A 67 13.37 -21.74 -3.26
CA ARG A 67 14.23 -21.09 -2.29
C ARG A 67 14.95 -22.16 -1.47
N SER A 68 16.27 -22.11 -1.44
CA SER A 68 17.09 -22.91 -0.52
C SER A 68 17.06 -22.33 0.89
N GLY A 69 17.28 -23.19 1.89
CA GLY A 69 17.31 -22.80 3.30
C GLY A 69 16.33 -23.61 4.15
N LYS A 70 16.41 -23.43 5.46
CA LYS A 70 15.52 -24.13 6.39
C LYS A 70 14.17 -23.41 6.47
N LEU A 71 13.13 -24.14 6.86
CA LEU A 71 11.79 -23.58 7.02
C LEU A 71 11.79 -22.44 8.04
N GLU A 72 12.58 -22.55 9.11
CA GLU A 72 12.72 -21.54 10.15
C GLU A 72 13.23 -20.21 9.59
N ASP A 73 14.16 -20.24 8.63
CA ASP A 73 14.68 -19.03 7.98
C ASP A 73 13.62 -18.36 7.10
N ILE A 74 12.78 -19.17 6.44
CA ILE A 74 11.65 -18.68 5.65
C ILE A 74 10.65 -17.99 6.56
N VAL A 75 10.23 -18.66 7.65
CA VAL A 75 9.28 -18.12 8.64
C VAL A 75 9.83 -16.82 9.25
N LYS A 76 11.10 -16.80 9.66
CA LYS A 76 11.74 -15.60 10.22
C LYS A 76 11.71 -14.43 9.23
N SER A 77 12.01 -14.69 7.95
CA SER A 77 11.99 -13.67 6.89
C SER A 77 10.58 -13.11 6.66
N VAL A 78 9.56 -13.99 6.64
CA VAL A 78 8.16 -13.58 6.50
C VAL A 78 7.73 -12.74 7.70
N ASN A 79 8.01 -13.19 8.92
CA ASN A 79 7.64 -12.47 10.14
C ASN A 79 8.24 -11.07 10.18
N GLN A 80 9.53 -10.93 9.88
CA GLN A 80 10.20 -9.63 9.85
C GLN A 80 9.51 -8.65 8.88
N TYR A 81 9.17 -9.13 7.67
CA TYR A 81 8.47 -8.32 6.68
C TYR A 81 7.05 -7.95 7.13
N VAL A 82 6.27 -8.92 7.61
CA VAL A 82 4.88 -8.73 8.02
C VAL A 82 4.77 -7.75 9.19
N ILE A 83 5.63 -7.88 10.20
CA ILE A 83 5.66 -6.96 11.36
C ILE A 83 5.92 -5.52 10.90
N GLY A 84 6.93 -5.30 10.06
CA GLY A 84 7.24 -3.97 9.54
C GLY A 84 6.10 -3.40 8.68
N TRP A 85 5.49 -4.25 7.85
CA TRP A 85 4.38 -3.84 6.99
C TRP A 85 3.14 -3.45 7.82
N ILE A 86 2.77 -4.25 8.82
CA ILE A 86 1.66 -3.91 9.75
C ILE A 86 1.99 -2.62 10.50
N GLY A 87 3.23 -2.46 10.99
CA GLY A 87 3.67 -1.26 11.69
C GLY A 87 3.45 0.01 10.86
N TYR A 88 3.77 -0.02 9.57
CA TYR A 88 3.54 1.11 8.66
C TYR A 88 2.05 1.31 8.34
N TYR A 89 1.30 0.23 8.09
CA TYR A 89 -0.09 0.31 7.63
C TYR A 89 -1.14 0.34 8.74
N ARG A 90 -0.76 0.30 10.03
CA ARG A 90 -1.67 0.21 11.19
C ARG A 90 -2.79 1.26 11.26
N LEU A 91 -2.68 2.36 10.52
CA LEU A 91 -3.68 3.43 10.48
C LEU A 91 -4.89 3.09 9.59
N ALA A 92 -4.81 2.04 8.76
CA ALA A 92 -5.94 1.66 7.91
C ALA A 92 -7.06 1.01 8.74
N THR A 93 -8.26 1.55 8.65
CA THR A 93 -9.45 1.07 9.37
C THR A 93 -10.18 -0.02 8.58
N THR A 94 -9.42 -0.99 8.05
CA THR A 94 -9.94 -2.11 7.25
C THR A 94 -9.47 -3.46 7.84
N PRO A 95 -10.02 -3.89 9.00
CA PRO A 95 -9.58 -5.11 9.68
C PRO A 95 -9.72 -6.38 8.83
N SER A 96 -10.77 -6.46 8.00
CA SER A 96 -11.00 -7.60 7.10
C SER A 96 -9.84 -7.85 6.15
N VAL A 97 -9.20 -6.79 5.64
CA VAL A 97 -8.06 -6.90 4.72
C VAL A 97 -6.87 -7.59 5.40
N TYR A 98 -6.61 -7.30 6.67
CA TYR A 98 -5.53 -7.96 7.41
C TYR A 98 -5.82 -9.44 7.61
N LYS A 99 -7.07 -9.77 7.97
CA LYS A 99 -7.53 -11.15 8.12
C LYS A 99 -7.39 -11.94 6.81
N GLU A 100 -7.86 -11.38 5.70
CA GLU A 100 -7.75 -12.01 4.36
C GLU A 100 -6.29 -12.25 3.96
N LEU A 101 -5.39 -11.29 4.24
CA LEU A 101 -3.97 -11.43 3.92
C LEU A 101 -3.30 -12.50 4.78
N ASP A 102 -3.65 -12.60 6.06
CA ASP A 102 -3.12 -13.59 6.98
C ASP A 102 -3.61 -15.02 6.65
N GLU A 103 -4.90 -15.18 6.32
CA GLU A 103 -5.44 -16.44 5.79
C GLU A 103 -4.75 -16.84 4.48
N TRP A 104 -4.52 -15.88 3.59
CA TRP A 104 -3.83 -16.13 2.33
C TRP A 104 -2.36 -16.55 2.52
N ILE A 105 -1.65 -15.96 3.49
CA ILE A 105 -0.28 -16.36 3.86
C ILE A 105 -0.28 -17.81 4.36
N ARG A 106 -1.18 -18.16 5.29
CA ARG A 106 -1.23 -19.50 5.90
C ARG A 106 -1.57 -20.61 4.92
N ARG A 107 -2.35 -20.30 3.88
CA ARG A 107 -2.69 -21.26 2.82
C ARG A 107 -1.52 -21.54 1.85
N ARG A 108 -0.53 -20.66 1.79
CA ARG A 108 0.50 -20.67 0.74
C ARG A 108 1.67 -21.57 1.09
#